data_AF-A0A950QSN0-F1
#
_entry.id   AF-A0A950QSN0-F1
#
_cell.length_a   1.000
_cell.length_b   1.000
_cell.length_c   1.000
_cell.angle_alpha   90.00
_cell.angle_beta   90.00
_cell.angle_gamma   90.00
#
_symmetry.space_group_name_H-M   'P 1'
#
loop_
_entity.id
_entity.type
_entity.pdbx_description
1 polymer ?
#
loop_
_entity_poly.entity_id
_entity_poly.type
_entity_poly.pdbx_seq_one_letter_code
_entity_poly.pdbx_strand_id
1 'polypeptide(L)'
;MPTKWEKEAKDILKQPAPASPPKLTSRRIGIHTSTAGGPETAAERAYRLGCNTFQMFSSSPRMWKPYQLSEIQCAEMKRLK
;
A
#
# COMPACT_ATOMS: atom_id res chain seq x y z
N MET A 1 6.03 -26.62 -8.07
CA MET A 1 6.49 -25.40 -8.76
C MET A 1 5.37 -24.37 -8.66
N PRO A 2 5.61 -23.15 -8.14
CA PRO A 2 4.55 -22.15 -8.05
C PRO A 2 4.07 -21.79 -9.46
N THR A 3 2.75 -21.79 -9.62
CA THR A 3 2.02 -21.40 -10.83
C THR A 3 2.38 -19.98 -11.25
N LYS A 4 2.14 -19.66 -12.52
CA LYS A 4 2.33 -18.30 -13.06
C LYS A 4 1.61 -17.25 -12.20
N TRP A 5 0.38 -17.57 -11.76
CA TRP A 5 -0.44 -16.70 -10.94
C TRP A 5 0.12 -16.50 -9.53
N GLU A 6 0.75 -17.51 -8.92
CA GLU A 6 1.41 -17.36 -7.61
C GLU A 6 2.67 -16.49 -7.70
N LYS A 7 3.37 -16.50 -8.84
CA LYS A 7 4.49 -15.59 -9.09
C LYS A 7 4.03 -14.15 -9.32
N GLU A 8 2.89 -13.96 -9.98
CA GLU A 8 2.27 -12.65 -10.27
C GLU A 8 1.54 -12.07 -9.04
N ALA A 9 0.98 -12.90 -8.16
CA ALA A 9 0.33 -12.52 -6.90
C ALA A 9 1.32 -12.07 -5.81
N LYS A 10 2.60 -11.91 -6.15
CA LYS A 10 3.59 -11.34 -5.24
C LYS A 10 3.22 -9.90 -4.90
N ASP A 11 3.38 -9.56 -3.63
CA ASP A 11 3.26 -8.20 -3.13
C ASP A 11 3.94 -7.20 -4.08
N ILE A 12 3.18 -6.21 -4.56
CA ILE A 12 3.59 -5.21 -5.55
C ILE A 12 4.83 -4.41 -5.10
N LEU A 13 5.11 -4.38 -3.79
CA LEU A 13 6.34 -3.78 -3.26
C LEU A 13 7.62 -4.57 -3.59
N LYS A 14 7.50 -5.86 -3.90
CA LYS A 14 8.62 -6.72 -4.32
C LYS A 14 8.97 -6.56 -5.80
N GLN A 15 8.14 -5.84 -6.55
CA GLN A 15 8.41 -5.47 -7.94
C GLN A 15 9.18 -4.14 -7.97
N PRO A 16 9.93 -3.83 -9.04
CA PRO A 16 10.56 -2.52 -9.18
C PRO A 16 9.50 -1.41 -9.14
N ALA A 17 9.89 -0.25 -8.61
CA ALA A 17 9.02 0.92 -8.62
C ALA A 17 8.73 1.35 -10.07
N PRO A 18 7.53 1.89 -10.36
CA PRO A 18 7.20 2.34 -11.71
C PRO A 18 8.12 3.49 -12.13
N ALA A 19 8.64 3.42 -13.36
CA ALA A 19 9.56 4.42 -13.91
C ALA A 19 8.91 5.79 -14.13
N SER A 20 7.58 5.82 -14.25
CA SER A 20 6.77 7.02 -14.40
C SER A 20 5.57 6.98 -13.46
N PRO A 21 5.05 8.13 -13.04
CA PRO A 21 3.88 8.16 -12.19
C PRO A 21 2.63 7.61 -12.91
N PRO A 22 1.73 6.91 -12.20
CA PRO A 22 0.48 6.44 -12.79
C PRO A 22 -0.36 7.60 -13.32
N LYS A 23 -1.03 7.38 -14.45
CA LYS A 23 -1.94 8.36 -15.04
C LYS A 23 -3.22 8.46 -14.20
N LEU A 24 -3.40 9.59 -13.52
CA LEU A 24 -4.57 9.82 -12.68
C LEU A 24 -5.74 10.42 -13.47
N THR A 25 -6.97 10.11 -13.05
CA THR A 25 -8.20 10.73 -13.57
C THR A 25 -8.81 11.64 -12.51
N SER A 26 -9.82 12.43 -12.88
CA SER A 26 -10.55 13.31 -11.94
C SER A 26 -11.37 12.55 -10.90
N ARG A 27 -11.73 11.29 -11.17
CA ARG A 27 -12.48 10.44 -10.23
C ARG A 27 -11.52 9.74 -9.27
N ARG A 28 -11.87 9.72 -7.99
CA ARG A 28 -11.12 8.99 -6.96
C ARG A 28 -11.50 7.52 -7.00
N ILE A 29 -10.59 6.67 -7.49
CA ILE A 29 -10.73 5.21 -7.57
C ILE A 29 -9.56 4.57 -6.84
N GLY A 30 -9.89 3.61 -5.97
CA GLY A 30 -8.96 3.02 -5.04
C GLY A 30 -9.32 1.62 -4.63
N ILE A 31 -8.44 1.03 -3.85
CA ILE A 31 -8.57 -0.32 -3.31
C ILE A 31 -8.18 -0.32 -1.83
N HIS A 32 -8.68 -1.29 -1.08
CA HIS A 32 -8.21 -1.55 0.28
C HIS A 32 -6.85 -2.29 0.22
N THR A 33 -5.81 -1.71 0.80
CA THR A 33 -4.45 -2.27 0.78
C THR A 33 -3.97 -2.66 2.18
N SER A 34 -3.10 -3.66 2.23
CA SER A 34 -2.47 -4.13 3.48
C SER A 34 -1.47 -3.11 4.01
N THR A 35 -1.40 -2.97 5.34
CA THR A 35 -0.39 -2.21 6.09
C THR A 35 0.79 -3.08 6.55
N ALA A 36 0.91 -4.31 6.05
CA ALA A 36 2.04 -5.18 6.35
C ALA A 36 3.36 -4.52 5.91
N GLY A 37 4.25 -4.27 6.88
CA GLY A 37 5.48 -3.52 6.70
C GLY A 37 5.42 -2.05 7.15
N GLY A 38 4.23 -1.52 7.48
CA GLY A 38 4.00 -0.14 7.91
C GLY A 38 2.80 0.51 7.20
N PRO A 39 2.14 1.53 7.78
CA PRO A 39 1.02 2.21 7.12
C PRO A 39 1.38 2.87 5.78
N GLU A 40 2.59 3.44 5.66
CA GLU A 40 3.12 4.07 4.45
C GLU A 40 3.20 3.09 3.27
N THR A 41 3.42 1.80 3.58
CA THR A 41 3.48 0.75 2.57
C THR A 41 2.12 0.52 1.90
N ALA A 42 1.01 0.79 2.60
CA ALA A 42 -0.33 0.70 2.03
C ALA A 42 -0.58 1.76 0.95
N ALA A 43 -0.07 2.98 1.17
CA ALA A 43 -0.11 4.07 0.20
C ALA A 43 0.72 3.75 -1.03
N GLU A 44 1.96 3.29 -0.84
CA GLU A 44 2.86 2.89 -1.94
C GLU A 44 2.25 1.75 -2.79
N ARG A 45 1.63 0.74 -2.15
CA ARG A 45 0.92 -0.32 -2.88
C ARG A 45 -0.18 0.24 -3.76
N ALA A 46 -1.01 1.13 -3.22
CA ALA A 46 -2.11 1.74 -3.98
C ALA A 46 -1.58 2.57 -5.16
N TYR A 47 -0.53 3.36 -4.93
CA TYR A 47 0.14 4.14 -5.97
C TYR A 47 0.66 3.24 -7.10
N ARG A 48 1.38 2.16 -6.79
CA ARG A 48 1.90 1.22 -7.80
C ARG A 48 0.81 0.49 -8.58
N LEU A 49 -0.37 0.33 -7.99
CA LEU A 49 -1.56 -0.22 -8.64
C LEU A 49 -2.33 0.82 -9.48
N GLY A 50 -1.86 2.06 -9.54
CA GLY A 50 -2.48 3.15 -10.30
C GLY A 50 -3.69 3.78 -9.62
N CYS A 51 -3.86 3.57 -8.32
CA CYS A 51 -4.92 4.19 -7.54
C CYS A 51 -4.57 5.64 -7.17
N ASN A 52 -5.59 6.51 -7.10
CA ASN A 52 -5.45 7.89 -6.59
C ASN A 52 -6.18 8.12 -5.26
N THR A 53 -6.75 7.05 -4.70
CA THR A 53 -7.26 6.99 -3.33
C THR A 53 -7.10 5.54 -2.86
N PHE A 54 -7.15 5.30 -1.56
CA PHE A 54 -7.04 3.95 -1.00
C PHE A 54 -7.65 3.92 0.40
N GLN A 55 -7.91 2.71 0.88
CA GLN A 55 -8.32 2.44 2.25
C GLN A 55 -7.31 1.49 2.89
N MET A 56 -7.15 1.57 4.20
CA MET A 56 -6.34 0.64 4.98
C MET A 56 -6.96 0.43 6.36
N PHE A 57 -6.54 -0.61 7.07
CA PHE A 57 -6.75 -0.68 8.52
C PHE A 57 -5.62 0.01 9.27
N SER A 58 -5.93 0.72 10.34
CA SER A 58 -4.93 1.33 11.24
C SER A 58 -4.27 0.32 12.19
N SER A 59 -4.86 -0.86 12.35
CA SER A 59 -4.35 -2.01 13.13
C SER A 59 -4.90 -3.32 12.57
N SER A 60 -4.48 -4.48 13.10
CA SER A 60 -5.02 -5.77 12.65
C SER A 60 -6.53 -5.84 12.94
N PRO A 61 -7.40 -6.09 11.94
CA PRO A 61 -8.85 -6.24 12.16
C PRO A 61 -9.22 -7.52 12.91
N ARG A 62 -8.23 -8.39 13.21
CA ARG A 62 -8.41 -9.69 13.87
C ARG A 62 -7.98 -9.68 15.34
N MET A 63 -7.53 -8.53 15.86
CA MET A 63 -7.01 -8.42 17.23
C MET A 63 -7.47 -7.12 17.88
N TRP A 64 -7.61 -7.14 19.21
CA TRP A 64 -7.95 -5.96 20.00
C TRP A 64 -6.72 -5.10 20.38
N LYS A 65 -5.51 -5.67 20.32
CA LYS A 65 -4.29 -4.95 20.66
C LYS A 65 -4.06 -3.80 19.66
N PRO A 66 -3.94 -2.54 20.13
CA PRO A 66 -3.68 -1.41 19.25
C PRO A 66 -2.29 -1.53 18.62
N TYR A 67 -2.16 -1.01 17.41
CA TYR A 67 -0.87 -0.85 16.75
C TYR A 67 -0.26 0.49 17.15
N GLN A 68 0.94 0.46 17.73
CA GLN A 68 1.67 1.67 18.08
C GLN A 68 2.41 2.19 16.85
N LEU A 69 1.98 3.34 16.35
CA LEU A 69 2.65 4.03 15.24
C LEU A 69 3.96 4.67 15.71
N SER A 70 5.04 4.45 14.96
CA SER A 70 6.30 5.15 15.21
C SER A 70 6.32 6.53 14.54
N GLU A 71 7.13 7.43 15.07
CA GLU A 71 7.32 8.77 14.48
C GLU A 71 7.89 8.69 13.05
N ILE A 72 8.78 7.72 12.80
CA ILE A 72 9.38 7.47 11.47
C ILE A 72 8.29 7.09 10.47
N GLN A 73 7.37 6.20 10.83
CA GLN A 73 6.26 5.81 9.96
C GLN A 73 5.32 6.97 9.67
N CYS A 74 5.04 7.80 10.68
CA CYS A 74 4.26 9.02 10.51
C CYS A 74 4.95 10.02 9.57
N ALA A 75 6.27 10.17 9.68
CA ALA A 75 7.06 11.05 8.83
C ALA A 75 7.06 10.56 7.37
N GLU A 76 7.28 9.27 7.13
CA GLU A 76 7.24 8.68 5.79
C GLU A 76 5.86 8.82 5.15
N MET A 77 4.79 8.51 5.88
CA MET A 77 3.43 8.69 5.38
C MET A 77 3.14 10.14 4.94
N LYS A 78 3.61 11.13 5.72
CA LYS A 78 3.45 12.55 5.37
C LYS A 78 4.27 12.95 4.13
N ARG A 79 5.44 12.34 3.92
CA ARG A 79 6.31 12.58 2.76
C ARG A 79 5.69 12.11 1.43
N LEU A 80 4.76 11.14 1.49
CA LEU A 80 4.07 10.59 0.31
C LEU A 80 2.91 11.44 -0.22
N LYS A 81 2.60 12.57 0.42
CA LYS A 81 1.57 13.53 -0.03
C LYS A 81 2.11 14.45 -1.11
#